data_AF-A0A1Q6FZU5-F1
#
_entry.id   AF-A0A1Q6FZU5-F1
#
_cell.length_a   1.000
_cell.length_b   1.000
_cell.length_c   1.000
_cell.angle_alpha   90.00
_cell.angle_beta   90.00
_cell.angle_gamma   90.00
#
_symmetry.space_group_name_H-M   'P 1'
#
loop_
_entity.id
_entity.type
_entity.pdbx_description
1 polymer ?
#
loop_
_entity_poly.entity_id
_entity_poly.type
_entity_poly.pdbx_seq_one_letter_code
_entity_poly.pdbx_strand_id
1 'polypeptide(L)'
;MDCLIYPMNSDIHFVIPMRNSIYEISGDSVFVKYRFDFGDRDLDRYIDDKDTRMSDDEFSEMRDSRKMVAIASNVAETDSHIIIPLWNGNDGMFMLYDKRDGSNKLYRRKISGVYFFMGGDSHVYAVGNDCFATIVSPFNIVPFPDRSKVSKASENVKVAYDQLASLNLSEDDNPILMLFRVP
;
A
#
# COMPACT_ATOMS: atom_id res chain seq x y z
N MET A 1 14.76 10.77 6.74
CA MET A 1 13.64 9.85 6.51
C MET A 1 12.60 10.14 7.56
N ASP A 2 11.42 10.56 7.14
CA ASP A 2 10.38 11.07 8.04
C ASP A 2 9.41 9.94 8.39
N CYS A 3 9.01 9.84 9.65
CA CYS A 3 8.00 8.88 10.08
C CYS A 3 6.65 9.27 9.48
N LEU A 4 5.89 8.28 8.99
CA LEU A 4 4.55 8.52 8.47
C LEU A 4 3.55 8.31 9.60
N ILE A 5 3.00 9.43 10.10
CA ILE A 5 2.07 9.47 11.23
C ILE A 5 0.65 9.55 10.70
N TYR A 6 -0.27 8.74 11.24
CA TYR A 6 -1.70 8.83 10.95
C TYR A 6 -2.54 8.63 12.23
N PRO A 7 -3.59 9.45 12.43
CA PRO A 7 -4.49 9.30 13.57
C PRO A 7 -5.54 8.20 13.30
N MET A 8 -5.94 7.49 14.35
CA MET A 8 -7.04 6.53 14.32
C MET A 8 -7.75 6.49 15.66
N ASN A 9 -9.07 6.72 15.69
CA ASN A 9 -9.92 6.54 16.88
C ASN A 9 -9.30 7.11 18.19
N SER A 10 -8.74 8.32 18.11
CA SER A 10 -8.00 9.06 19.16
C SER A 10 -6.56 8.63 19.47
N ASP A 11 -6.07 7.54 18.89
CA ASP A 11 -4.67 7.11 18.96
C ASP A 11 -3.84 7.65 17.79
N ILE A 12 -2.52 7.74 18.00
CA ILE A 12 -1.56 8.14 16.97
C ILE A 12 -0.75 6.91 16.58
N HIS A 13 -0.91 6.47 15.34
CA HIS A 13 -0.08 5.41 14.78
C HIS A 13 1.00 6.00 13.89
N PHE A 14 2.13 5.31 13.79
CA PHE A 14 3.14 5.66 12.83
C PHE A 14 3.85 4.44 12.28
N VAL A 15 4.37 4.62 11.07
CA VAL A 15 5.30 3.68 10.45
C VAL A 15 6.65 4.34 10.38
N ILE A 16 7.68 3.61 10.83
CA ILE A 16 9.05 3.98 10.54
C ILE A 16 9.34 3.40 9.15
N PRO A 17 9.64 4.22 8.14
CA PRO A 17 10.07 3.71 6.84
C PRO A 17 11.21 2.71 7.04
N MET A 18 11.25 1.66 6.22
CA MET A 18 12.25 0.60 6.33
C MET A 18 12.14 -0.27 7.59
N ARG A 19 11.04 -0.18 8.34
CA ARG A 19 10.65 -1.19 9.34
C ARG A 19 9.35 -1.86 8.91
N ASN A 20 9.28 -3.18 9.06
CA ASN A 20 8.07 -3.93 8.72
C ASN A 20 7.14 -4.01 9.94
N SER A 21 6.86 -2.84 10.52
CA SER A 21 6.09 -2.68 11.75
C SER A 21 5.24 -1.42 11.71
N ILE A 22 4.06 -1.48 12.32
CA ILE A 22 3.23 -0.33 12.66
C ILE A 22 3.33 -0.13 14.17
N TYR A 23 3.62 1.10 14.57
CA TYR A 23 3.75 1.50 15.96
C TYR A 23 2.55 2.32 16.39
N GLU A 24 2.23 2.23 17.67
CA GLU A 24 1.18 3.00 18.33
C GLU A 24 1.81 3.82 19.46
N ILE A 25 1.43 5.10 19.53
CA ILE A 25 1.74 5.98 20.66
C ILE A 25 0.51 6.03 21.55
N SER A 26 0.65 5.56 22.78
CA SER A 26 -0.40 5.63 23.80
C SER A 26 0.19 6.21 25.08
N GLY A 27 -0.31 7.39 25.48
CA GLY A 27 0.28 8.19 26.55
C GLY A 27 1.74 8.55 26.25
N ASP A 28 2.64 8.24 27.19
CA ASP A 28 4.09 8.50 27.08
C ASP A 28 4.88 7.29 26.53
N SER A 29 4.19 6.29 25.97
CA SER A 29 4.82 5.03 25.55
C SER A 29 4.60 4.73 24.06
N VAL A 30 5.58 4.03 23.48
CA VAL A 30 5.56 3.56 22.08
C VAL A 30 5.54 2.04 22.07
N PHE A 31 4.58 1.46 21.35
CA PHE A 31 4.42 0.01 21.25
C PHE A 31 4.38 -0.44 19.79
N VAL A 32 4.86 -1.66 19.53
CA VAL A 32 4.63 -2.31 18.24
C VAL A 32 3.20 -2.84 18.24
N LYS A 33 2.35 -2.26 17.39
CA LYS A 33 0.95 -2.67 17.23
C LYS A 33 0.82 -3.85 16.27
N TYR A 34 1.51 -3.78 15.14
CA TYR A 34 1.57 -4.85 14.15
C TYR A 34 3.01 -5.08 13.70
N ARG A 35 3.38 -6.35 13.52
CA ARG A 35 4.67 -6.79 12.95
C ARG A 35 4.40 -7.70 11.77
N PHE A 36 5.05 -7.43 10.64
CA PHE A 36 4.90 -8.20 9.41
C PHE A 36 6.16 -9.01 9.12
N ASP A 37 6.07 -10.33 9.33
CA ASP A 37 7.17 -11.24 9.05
C ASP A 37 7.15 -11.69 7.57
N PHE A 38 8.17 -11.30 6.82
CA PHE A 38 8.39 -11.71 5.43
C PHE A 38 9.45 -12.81 5.29
N GLY A 39 9.73 -13.54 6.38
CA GLY A 39 10.71 -14.62 6.44
C GLY A 39 12.11 -14.12 6.15
N ASP A 40 12.82 -14.80 5.26
CA ASP A 40 14.20 -14.45 4.88
C ASP A 40 14.30 -13.12 4.12
N ARG A 41 13.16 -12.56 3.71
CA ARG A 41 13.08 -11.29 3.00
C ARG A 41 12.65 -10.15 3.91
N ASP A 42 12.54 -10.39 5.20
CA ASP A 42 12.18 -9.36 6.15
C ASP A 42 13.36 -8.41 6.39
N LEU A 43 13.17 -7.14 6.02
CA LEU A 43 14.18 -6.10 6.17
C LEU A 43 14.64 -5.93 7.62
N ASP A 44 13.76 -6.15 8.59
CA ASP A 44 14.07 -5.95 10.01
C ASP A 44 15.19 -6.89 10.48
N ARG A 45 15.31 -8.10 9.91
CA ARG A 45 16.43 -9.01 10.21
C ARG A 45 17.78 -8.43 9.81
N TYR A 46 17.83 -7.70 8.70
CA TYR A 46 19.08 -7.10 8.21
C TYR A 46 19.47 -5.83 8.96
N ILE A 47 18.51 -5.12 9.53
CA ILE A 47 18.76 -3.91 10.31
C ILE A 47 19.16 -4.27 11.74
N ASP A 48 18.52 -5.26 12.37
CA ASP A 48 18.78 -5.61 13.76
C ASP A 48 20.12 -6.36 13.94
N ASP A 49 20.60 -7.07 12.91
CA ASP A 49 21.91 -7.74 12.91
C ASP A 49 23.10 -6.78 12.70
N LYS A 50 22.86 -5.52 12.33
CA LYS A 50 23.91 -4.50 12.14
C LYS A 50 23.75 -3.39 13.19
N ASP A 51 24.77 -3.19 14.02
CA ASP A 51 24.92 -2.03 14.93
C ASP A 51 24.95 -0.66 14.22
N THR A 52 24.74 -0.62 12.90
CA THR A 52 24.84 0.56 12.05
C THR A 52 23.60 0.68 11.15
N ARG A 53 23.12 1.92 10.99
CA ARG A 53 22.07 2.28 10.04
C ARG A 53 22.48 1.84 8.62
N MET A 54 21.58 1.11 7.95
CA MET A 54 21.72 0.78 6.52
C MET A 54 21.84 2.05 5.69
N SER A 55 22.78 2.09 4.72
CA SER A 55 22.91 3.22 3.79
C SER A 55 21.83 3.18 2.70
N ASP A 56 21.57 4.32 2.05
CA ASP A 56 20.62 4.40 0.93
C ASP A 56 21.04 3.51 -0.26
N ASP A 57 22.34 3.35 -0.48
CA ASP A 57 22.91 2.49 -1.52
C ASP A 57 22.70 1.01 -1.18
N GLU A 58 22.97 0.60 0.06
CA GLU A 58 22.69 -0.76 0.54
C GLU A 58 21.20 -1.09 0.43
N PHE A 59 20.33 -0.15 0.83
CA PHE A 59 18.89 -0.30 0.70
C PHE A 59 18.46 -0.46 -0.76
N SER A 60 18.99 0.39 -1.65
CA SER A 60 18.70 0.32 -3.09
C SER A 60 19.18 -1.01 -3.69
N GLU A 61 20.36 -1.49 -3.33
CA GLU A 61 20.86 -2.80 -3.78
C GLU A 61 19.97 -3.95 -3.28
N MET A 62 19.61 -3.94 -1.99
CA MET A 62 18.72 -4.95 -1.41
C MET A 62 17.33 -4.93 -2.04
N ARG A 63 16.83 -3.74 -2.37
CA ARG A 63 15.57 -3.55 -3.09
C ARG A 63 15.73 -4.19 -4.46
N ASP A 64 16.62 -3.66 -5.28
CA ASP A 64 16.75 -4.00 -6.70
C ASP A 64 17.07 -5.49 -6.91
N SER A 65 17.82 -6.10 -5.99
CA SER A 65 18.11 -7.54 -5.97
C SER A 65 17.00 -8.43 -5.39
N ARG A 66 15.85 -7.84 -5.01
CA ARG A 66 14.67 -8.51 -4.42
C ARG A 66 15.00 -9.30 -3.15
N LYS A 67 16.01 -8.89 -2.41
CA LYS A 67 16.40 -9.56 -1.15
C LYS A 67 15.52 -9.15 0.02
N MET A 68 14.83 -8.01 -0.06
CA MET A 68 13.90 -7.56 0.97
C MET A 68 12.47 -7.35 0.48
N VAL A 69 11.55 -7.33 1.44
CA VAL A 69 10.24 -6.69 1.37
C VAL A 69 10.19 -5.62 2.44
N ALA A 70 9.72 -4.43 2.09
CA ALA A 70 9.65 -3.28 3.00
C ALA A 70 8.35 -2.51 2.79
N ILE A 71 7.85 -1.84 3.83
CA ILE A 71 6.77 -0.86 3.68
C ILE A 71 7.26 0.30 2.81
N ALA A 72 6.54 0.54 1.71
CA ALA A 72 6.93 1.49 0.67
C ALA A 72 6.47 2.93 0.96
N SER A 73 5.27 3.07 1.51
CA SER A 73 4.63 4.36 1.72
C SER A 73 3.67 4.31 2.91
N ASN A 74 2.70 5.22 2.95
CA ASN A 74 1.78 5.32 4.08
C ASN A 74 0.85 4.10 4.16
N VAL A 75 0.58 3.69 5.40
CA VAL A 75 -0.39 2.65 5.70
C VAL A 75 -1.77 3.30 5.88
N ALA A 76 -2.81 2.64 5.40
CA ALA A 76 -4.19 3.02 5.69
C ALA A 76 -4.82 1.94 6.57
N GLU A 77 -5.31 2.34 7.75
CA GLU A 77 -6.02 1.45 8.68
C GLU A 77 -7.48 1.92 8.79
N THR A 78 -8.43 0.99 8.80
CA THR A 78 -9.82 1.19 9.23
C THR A 78 -10.13 0.28 10.42
N ASP A 79 -11.38 0.26 10.87
CA ASP A 79 -11.80 -0.64 11.95
C ASP A 79 -11.65 -2.11 11.55
N SER A 80 -11.97 -2.43 10.29
CA SER A 80 -11.95 -3.80 9.76
C SER A 80 -10.67 -4.20 9.01
N HIS A 81 -9.92 -3.27 8.42
CA HIS A 81 -8.83 -3.62 7.51
C HIS A 81 -7.58 -2.74 7.63
N ILE A 82 -6.46 -3.25 7.13
CA ILE A 82 -5.22 -2.49 6.93
C ILE A 82 -4.74 -2.69 5.49
N ILE A 83 -4.44 -1.61 4.78
CA ILE A 83 -3.77 -1.62 3.48
C ILE A 83 -2.35 -1.13 3.66
N ILE A 84 -1.40 -1.97 3.26
CA ILE A 84 0.04 -1.74 3.47
C ILE A 84 0.72 -1.79 2.10
N PRO A 85 1.13 -0.64 1.54
CA PRO A 85 1.96 -0.61 0.34
C PRO A 85 3.35 -1.18 0.63
N LEU A 86 3.85 -2.04 -0.25
CA LEU A 86 5.09 -2.79 -0.07
C LEU A 86 5.98 -2.68 -1.31
N TRP A 87 7.28 -2.55 -1.08
CA TRP A 87 8.31 -2.75 -2.09
C TRP A 87 8.84 -4.18 -2.04
N ASN A 88 8.99 -4.77 -3.22
CA ASN A 88 9.70 -6.03 -3.44
C ASN A 88 10.45 -5.89 -4.76
N GLY A 89 11.70 -5.44 -4.70
CA GLY A 89 12.33 -4.90 -5.90
C GLY A 89 11.61 -3.68 -6.43
N ASN A 90 11.68 -3.52 -7.75
CA ASN A 90 10.95 -2.48 -8.48
C ASN A 90 9.48 -2.86 -8.71
N ASP A 91 9.00 -3.97 -8.14
CA ASP A 91 7.59 -4.35 -8.21
C ASP A 91 6.84 -3.76 -7.00
N GLY A 92 5.93 -2.84 -7.29
CA GLY A 92 4.95 -2.36 -6.31
C GLY A 92 3.95 -3.46 -5.95
N MET A 93 3.82 -3.73 -4.66
CA MET A 93 2.83 -4.63 -4.09
C MET A 93 2.02 -3.89 -3.03
N PHE A 94 0.91 -4.48 -2.60
CA PHE A 94 0.31 -4.11 -1.33
C PHE A 94 -0.23 -5.36 -0.65
N MET A 95 -0.25 -5.32 0.67
CA MET A 95 -0.89 -6.31 1.52
C MET A 95 -2.20 -5.73 2.04
N LEU A 96 -3.24 -6.56 2.00
CA LEU A 96 -4.50 -6.32 2.68
C LEU A 96 -4.57 -7.26 3.88
N TYR A 97 -4.73 -6.69 5.07
CA TYR A 97 -4.93 -7.44 6.31
C TYR A 97 -6.37 -7.23 6.79
N ASP A 98 -7.06 -8.31 7.12
CA ASP A 98 -8.38 -8.30 7.73
C ASP A 98 -8.24 -8.46 9.25
N LYS A 99 -8.68 -7.43 9.98
CA LYS A 99 -8.59 -7.38 11.46
C LYS A 99 -9.60 -8.30 12.13
N ARG A 100 -10.64 -8.75 11.41
CA ARG A 100 -11.73 -9.58 11.94
C ARG A 100 -11.29 -11.03 12.15
N ASP A 101 -10.54 -11.56 11.19
CA ASP A 101 -10.09 -12.96 11.18
C ASP A 101 -8.56 -13.13 11.17
N GLY A 102 -7.81 -12.03 11.09
CA GLY A 102 -6.35 -12.03 11.05
C GLY A 102 -5.77 -12.52 9.73
N SER A 103 -6.58 -12.70 8.69
CA SER A 103 -6.12 -13.13 7.38
C SER A 103 -5.41 -11.99 6.65
N ASN A 104 -4.47 -12.35 5.77
CA ASN A 104 -3.83 -11.39 4.89
C ASN A 104 -3.79 -11.90 3.45
N LYS A 105 -3.83 -10.97 2.51
CA LYS A 105 -3.71 -11.22 1.07
C LYS A 105 -2.70 -10.26 0.47
N LEU A 106 -1.76 -10.82 -0.29
CA LEU A 106 -0.76 -10.05 -1.02
C LEU A 106 -1.19 -9.88 -2.48
N TYR A 107 -1.14 -8.65 -2.96
CA TYR A 107 -1.52 -8.29 -4.31
C TYR A 107 -0.37 -7.61 -5.03
N ARG A 108 -0.19 -7.95 -6.30
CA ARG A 108 0.82 -7.33 -7.18
C ARG A 108 0.14 -6.39 -8.15
N ARG A 109 0.71 -5.18 -8.31
CA ARG A 109 0.22 -4.09 -9.19
C ARG A 109 -0.20 -4.57 -10.59
N LYS A 110 0.48 -5.56 -11.16
CA LYS A 110 0.27 -6.03 -12.55
C LYS A 110 -0.90 -7.02 -12.73
N ILE A 111 -1.47 -7.58 -11.66
CA ILE A 111 -2.32 -8.79 -11.78
C ILE A 111 -3.71 -8.58 -11.16
N SER A 112 -3.86 -7.73 -10.16
CA SER A 112 -5.15 -7.55 -9.46
C SER A 112 -5.92 -6.36 -10.02
N GLY A 113 -6.84 -6.61 -10.95
CA GLY A 113 -7.70 -5.57 -11.52
C GLY A 113 -8.40 -4.68 -10.49
N VAL A 114 -8.73 -5.18 -9.29
CA VAL A 114 -9.39 -4.40 -8.20
C VAL A 114 -8.50 -3.27 -7.67
N TYR A 115 -7.19 -3.45 -7.77
CA TYR A 115 -6.21 -2.58 -7.13
C TYR A 115 -5.15 -2.10 -8.11
N PHE A 116 -5.51 -2.12 -9.39
CA PHE A 116 -4.70 -1.64 -10.50
C PHE A 116 -4.25 -0.19 -10.30
N PHE A 117 -5.08 0.59 -9.60
CA PHE A 117 -4.89 2.01 -9.31
C PHE A 117 -4.12 2.29 -8.01
N MET A 118 -3.91 1.26 -7.18
CA MET A 118 -3.05 1.31 -6.01
C MET A 118 -1.66 0.80 -6.43
N GLY A 119 -0.86 1.67 -7.04
CA GLY A 119 0.55 1.40 -7.26
C GLY A 119 1.28 1.18 -5.93
N GLY A 120 2.47 0.59 -5.96
CA GLY A 120 3.29 0.39 -4.75
C GLY A 120 3.65 1.69 -4.03
N ASP A 121 3.58 2.83 -4.74
CA ASP A 121 3.83 4.17 -4.21
C ASP A 121 2.53 5.01 -4.12
N SER A 122 1.37 4.42 -4.42
CA SER A 122 0.10 5.13 -4.33
C SER A 122 -0.25 5.38 -2.88
N HIS A 123 -0.52 6.64 -2.55
CA HIS A 123 -1.00 7.01 -1.24
C HIS A 123 -2.46 6.56 -1.08
N VAL A 124 -2.69 5.63 -0.16
CA VAL A 124 -4.03 5.18 0.25
C VAL A 124 -4.34 5.78 1.60
N TYR A 125 -5.55 6.31 1.79
CA TYR A 125 -5.96 6.97 3.03
C TYR A 125 -7.20 6.29 3.59
N ALA A 126 -7.31 6.21 4.91
CA ALA A 126 -8.56 5.87 5.56
C ALA A 126 -9.42 7.14 5.69
N VAL A 127 -10.69 7.07 5.30
CA VAL A 127 -11.60 8.24 5.27
C VAL A 127 -12.88 8.05 6.09
N GLY A 128 -12.90 7.02 6.95
CA GLY A 128 -14.00 6.69 7.87
C GLY A 128 -15.02 5.69 7.30
N ASN A 129 -15.88 5.14 8.16
CA ASN A 129 -16.92 4.14 7.80
C ASN A 129 -16.37 2.96 6.96
N ASP A 130 -15.24 2.40 7.39
CA ASP A 130 -14.53 1.32 6.70
C ASP A 130 -14.28 1.60 5.20
N CYS A 131 -14.04 2.87 4.87
CA CYS A 131 -13.76 3.32 3.52
C CYS A 131 -12.31 3.79 3.39
N PHE A 132 -11.73 3.46 2.23
CA PHE A 132 -10.43 3.92 1.80
C PHE A 132 -10.57 4.90 0.64
N ALA A 133 -9.60 5.78 0.51
CA ALA A 133 -9.46 6.72 -0.59
C ALA A 133 -8.08 6.60 -1.23
N THR A 134 -8.00 6.77 -2.54
CA THR A 134 -6.75 6.99 -3.26
C THR A 134 -6.96 8.05 -4.32
N ILE A 135 -5.89 8.78 -4.66
CA ILE A 135 -5.91 9.76 -5.75
C ILE A 135 -5.22 9.13 -6.95
N VAL A 136 -5.86 9.22 -8.12
CA VAL A 136 -5.36 8.65 -9.36
C VAL A 136 -5.30 9.73 -10.43
N SER A 137 -4.12 9.92 -11.02
CA SER A 137 -3.99 10.82 -12.17
C SER A 137 -4.64 10.20 -13.41
N PRO A 138 -5.41 10.97 -14.20
CA PRO A 138 -5.90 10.57 -15.51
C PRO A 138 -4.81 10.06 -16.45
N PHE A 139 -3.58 10.58 -16.37
CA PHE A 139 -2.41 10.04 -17.09
C PHE A 139 -2.16 8.55 -16.81
N ASN A 140 -2.55 8.04 -15.63
CA ASN A 140 -2.45 6.61 -15.30
C ASN A 140 -3.69 5.80 -15.72
N ILE A 141 -4.67 6.41 -16.37
CA ILE A 141 -5.94 5.78 -16.76
C ILE A 141 -6.11 5.85 -18.29
N VAL A 142 -5.89 7.02 -18.88
CA VAL A 142 -6.03 7.31 -20.32
C VAL A 142 -5.21 6.37 -21.22
N PRO A 143 -3.91 6.09 -20.97
CA PRO A 143 -3.12 5.19 -21.81
C PRO A 143 -3.43 3.70 -21.58
N PHE A 144 -4.49 3.35 -20.84
CA PHE A 144 -4.96 1.98 -20.68
C PHE A 144 -6.21 1.64 -21.52
N PRO A 145 -6.22 1.75 -22.86
CA PRO A 145 -7.33 1.21 -23.66
C PRO A 145 -7.26 -0.32 -23.84
N ASP A 146 -6.19 -0.99 -23.35
CA ASP A 146 -5.99 -2.42 -23.55
C ASP A 146 -6.84 -3.28 -22.60
N ARG A 147 -8.12 -3.43 -22.97
CA ARG A 147 -9.12 -4.28 -22.31
C ARG A 147 -8.67 -5.73 -22.12
N SER A 148 -7.68 -6.21 -22.88
CA SER A 148 -7.16 -7.57 -22.74
C SER A 148 -6.52 -7.82 -21.37
N LYS A 149 -5.98 -6.77 -20.72
CA LYS A 149 -5.39 -6.83 -19.37
C LYS A 149 -6.42 -6.85 -18.25
N VAL A 150 -7.64 -6.35 -18.50
CA VAL A 150 -8.77 -6.35 -17.55
C VAL A 150 -9.65 -7.62 -17.70
N SER A 151 -9.46 -8.38 -18.77
CA SER A 151 -10.26 -9.59 -19.07
C SER A 151 -10.31 -10.62 -17.93
N LYS A 152 -9.22 -10.75 -17.17
CA LYS A 152 -9.08 -11.66 -16.01
C LYS A 152 -9.48 -11.05 -14.68
N ALA A 153 -9.88 -9.77 -14.64
CA ALA A 153 -10.34 -9.13 -13.42
C ALA A 153 -11.75 -9.62 -13.02
N SER A 154 -12.10 -9.47 -11.75
CA SER A 154 -13.46 -9.72 -11.27
C SER A 154 -14.46 -8.73 -11.87
N GLU A 155 -15.74 -9.10 -11.91
CA GLU A 155 -16.78 -8.29 -12.57
C GLU A 155 -16.89 -6.85 -12.04
N ASN A 156 -16.82 -6.67 -10.72
CA ASN A 156 -16.87 -5.35 -10.09
C ASN A 156 -15.75 -4.41 -10.59
N VAL A 157 -14.60 -4.97 -10.96
CA VAL A 157 -13.49 -4.20 -11.52
C VAL A 157 -13.78 -3.75 -12.92
N LYS A 158 -14.32 -4.66 -13.74
CA LYS A 158 -14.68 -4.37 -15.12
C LYS A 158 -15.69 -3.23 -15.14
N VAL A 159 -16.70 -3.28 -14.27
CA VAL A 159 -17.67 -2.21 -14.10
C VAL A 159 -17.02 -0.88 -13.71
N ALA A 160 -16.14 -0.87 -12.69
CA ALA A 160 -15.45 0.35 -12.26
C ALA A 160 -14.54 0.92 -13.37
N TYR A 161 -13.85 0.05 -14.10
CA TYR A 161 -13.01 0.42 -15.24
C TYR A 161 -13.85 0.98 -16.38
N ASP A 162 -14.98 0.36 -16.73
CA ASP A 162 -15.89 0.84 -17.77
C ASP A 162 -16.52 2.19 -17.39
N GLN A 163 -16.84 2.39 -16.10
CA GLN A 163 -17.26 3.70 -15.58
C GLN A 163 -16.18 4.75 -15.80
N LEU A 164 -14.92 4.49 -15.43
CA LEU A 164 -13.81 5.41 -15.66
C LEU A 164 -13.56 5.68 -17.15
N ALA A 165 -13.62 4.65 -17.98
CA ALA A 165 -13.46 4.77 -19.43
C ALA A 165 -14.59 5.61 -20.07
N SER A 166 -15.79 5.65 -19.48
CA SER A 166 -16.91 6.46 -19.95
C SER A 166 -16.77 7.96 -19.65
N LEU A 167 -15.83 8.36 -18.78
CA LEU A 167 -15.65 9.75 -18.37
C LEU A 167 -14.94 10.63 -19.41
N ASN A 168 -14.52 10.08 -20.56
CA ASN A 168 -13.79 10.79 -21.63
C ASN A 168 -12.63 11.64 -21.10
N LEU A 169 -11.83 11.07 -20.19
CA LEU A 169 -10.75 11.77 -19.50
C LEU A 169 -9.65 12.20 -20.48
N SER A 170 -9.14 13.41 -20.26
CA SER A 170 -7.87 13.90 -20.81
C SER A 170 -6.73 13.63 -19.83
N GLU A 171 -5.50 13.49 -20.32
CA GLU A 171 -4.31 13.36 -19.45
C GLU A 171 -4.11 14.60 -18.56
N ASP A 172 -4.57 15.76 -19.03
CA ASP A 172 -4.51 17.05 -18.33
C ASP A 172 -5.66 17.26 -17.32
N ASP A 173 -6.61 16.33 -17.22
CA ASP A 173 -7.70 16.45 -16.26
C ASP A 173 -7.19 16.36 -14.82
N ASN A 174 -7.98 16.93 -13.90
CA ASN A 174 -7.68 16.87 -12.47
C ASN A 174 -7.58 15.40 -11.98
N PRO A 175 -6.73 15.12 -10.98
CA PRO A 175 -6.68 13.83 -10.33
C PRO A 175 -8.06 13.37 -9.81
N ILE A 176 -8.36 12.10 -10.02
CA ILE A 176 -9.62 11.47 -9.63
C ILE A 176 -9.47 10.89 -8.23
N LEU A 177 -10.39 11.28 -7.33
CA LEU A 177 -10.54 10.65 -6.04
C LEU A 177 -11.34 9.36 -6.20
N MET A 178 -10.72 8.21 -5.88
CA MET A 178 -11.38 6.92 -5.83
C MET A 178 -11.67 6.53 -4.40
N LEU A 179 -12.94 6.30 -4.09
CA LEU A 179 -13.40 5.76 -2.81
C LEU A 179 -13.76 4.29 -2.97
N PHE A 180 -13.28 3.45 -2.06
CA PHE A 180 -13.57 2.01 -2.10
C PHE A 180 -13.67 1.42 -0.71
N ARG A 181 -14.33 0.26 -0.64
CA ARG A 181 -14.44 -0.56 0.56
C ARG A 181 -13.90 -1.95 0.26
N VAL A 182 -13.29 -2.55 1.28
CA VAL A 182 -12.88 -3.94 1.23
C VAL A 182 -14.03 -4.79 1.80
N PRO A 183 -14.48 -5.85 1.12
CA PRO A 183 -15.57 -6.71 1.58
C PRO A 183 -15.25 -7.45 2.90
#